data_AF-A0A6H2DS05-F1
#
_entry.id   AF-A0A6H2DS05-F1
#
_cell.length_a   1.000
_cell.length_b   1.000
_cell.length_c   1.000
_cell.angle_alpha   90.00
_cell.angle_beta   90.00
_cell.angle_gamma   90.00
#
_symmetry.space_group_name_H-M   'P 1'
#
loop_
_entity.id
_entity.type
_entity.pdbx_description
1 polymer ?
#
loop_
_entity_poly.entity_id
_entity_poly.type
_entity_poly.pdbx_seq_one_letter_code
_entity_poly.pdbx_strand_id
1 'polypeptide(L)'
;MTLETSIVENFENVVSAKFEIENNIKFLRVQTNLKDLKEIENLTRQISDFIDKHNLEDETSFYLDVVSVGTDADINFDDLQNHINEYIQVWLSKEDFVLGYLLDKSKDIITLEINIKGRKKKQILTLQQIEKINSYIKIKKNK
;
A
#
# COMPACT_ATOMS: atom_id res chain seq x y z
N MET A 1 -2.93 14.46 23.39
CA MET A 1 -2.83 13.43 22.33
C MET A 1 -3.68 13.91 21.18
N THR A 2 -3.17 13.95 19.95
CA THR A 2 -3.97 14.47 18.81
C THR A 2 -4.85 13.36 18.23
N LEU A 3 -5.87 13.74 17.46
CA LEU A 3 -6.76 12.77 16.81
C LEU A 3 -5.99 11.84 15.88
N GLU A 4 -5.04 12.39 15.12
CA GLU A 4 -4.25 11.66 14.15
C GLU A 4 -3.41 10.56 14.82
N THR A 5 -2.70 10.91 15.91
CA THR A 5 -1.95 9.92 16.70
C THR A 5 -2.88 8.85 17.27
N SER A 6 -4.06 9.24 17.76
CA SER A 6 -5.02 8.30 18.33
C SER A 6 -5.55 7.31 17.30
N ILE A 7 -5.81 7.76 16.06
CA ILE A 7 -6.23 6.87 14.97
C ILE A 7 -5.12 5.87 14.61
N VAL A 8 -3.88 6.34 14.44
CA VAL A 8 -2.76 5.45 14.09
C VAL A 8 -2.54 4.37 15.16
N GLU A 9 -2.70 4.70 16.44
CA GLU A 9 -2.51 3.74 17.54
C GLU A 9 -3.67 2.75 17.72
N ASN A 10 -4.90 3.13 17.38
CA ASN A 10 -6.09 2.29 17.59
C ASN A 10 -6.41 1.36 16.40
N PHE A 11 -5.86 1.62 15.22
CA PHE A 11 -6.17 0.89 14.00
C PHE A 11 -4.89 0.33 13.36
N GLU A 12 -4.66 -0.98 13.51
CA GLU A 12 -3.47 -1.68 13.00
C GLU A 12 -3.24 -1.50 11.48
N ASN A 13 -4.33 -1.38 10.72
CA ASN A 13 -4.27 -1.22 9.27
C ASN A 13 -4.09 0.24 8.81
N VAL A 14 -3.92 1.18 9.74
CA VAL A 14 -3.64 2.59 9.44
C VAL A 14 -2.13 2.81 9.46
N VAL A 15 -1.61 3.30 8.34
CA VAL A 15 -0.19 3.63 8.16
C VAL A 15 0.08 5.07 8.61
N SER A 16 -0.83 6.00 8.30
CA SER A 16 -0.71 7.39 8.72
C SER A 16 -2.06 8.10 8.76
N ALA A 17 -2.15 9.17 9.55
CA ALA A 17 -3.27 10.09 9.56
C ALA A 17 -2.74 11.52 9.65
N LYS A 18 -3.32 12.45 8.90
CA LYS A 18 -2.98 13.88 8.94
C LYS A 18 -4.12 14.77 8.47
N PHE A 19 -4.17 15.99 8.98
CA PHE A 19 -5.02 17.03 8.40
C PHE A 19 -4.35 17.69 7.19
N GLU A 20 -5.12 17.85 6.12
CA GLU A 20 -4.73 18.58 4.90
C GLU A 20 -5.83 19.58 4.53
N ILE A 21 -5.45 20.68 3.87
CA ILE A 21 -6.40 21.66 3.35
C ILE A 21 -6.27 21.67 1.83
N GLU A 22 -7.33 21.29 1.14
CA GLU A 22 -7.42 21.31 -0.32
C GLU A 22 -8.62 22.17 -0.72
N ASN A 23 -8.40 23.20 -1.53
CA ASN A 23 -9.46 24.10 -2.00
C ASN A 23 -10.34 24.68 -0.87
N ASN A 24 -9.72 25.12 0.24
CA ASN A 24 -10.38 25.61 1.47
C ASN A 24 -11.25 24.57 2.20
N ILE A 25 -11.15 23.29 1.84
CA ILE A 25 -11.81 22.19 2.54
C ILE A 25 -10.77 21.48 3.40
N LYS A 26 -11.08 21.28 4.69
CA LYS A 26 -10.24 20.56 5.63
C LYS A 26 -10.55 19.05 5.51
N PHE A 27 -9.53 18.25 5.26
CA PHE A 27 -9.61 16.80 5.18
C PHE A 27 -8.78 16.18 6.29
N LEU A 28 -9.32 15.16 6.95
CA LEU A 28 -8.55 14.19 7.71
C LEU A 28 -8.21 13.04 6.76
N ARG A 29 -6.99 13.05 6.21
CA ARG A 29 -6.54 12.04 5.28
C ARG A 29 -5.87 10.90 6.05
N VAL A 30 -6.44 9.71 5.93
CA VAL A 30 -5.95 8.49 6.57
C VAL A 30 -5.45 7.55 5.48
N GLN A 31 -4.20 7.12 5.59
CA GLN A 31 -3.62 6.13 4.71
C GLN A 31 -3.68 4.74 5.32
N THR A 32 -4.16 3.77 4.56
CA THR A 32 -4.24 2.37 4.98
C THR A 32 -3.42 1.45 4.05
N ASN A 33 -2.93 0.34 4.61
CA ASN A 33 -2.30 -0.73 3.84
C ASN A 33 -3.31 -1.70 3.21
N LEU A 34 -4.61 -1.55 3.50
CA LEU A 34 -5.69 -2.33 2.89
C LEU A 34 -5.80 -2.04 1.39
N LYS A 35 -6.10 -3.10 0.63
CA LYS A 35 -6.24 -3.04 -0.83
C LYS A 35 -7.67 -3.31 -1.31
N ASP A 36 -8.46 -4.05 -0.53
CA ASP A 36 -9.84 -4.36 -0.89
C ASP A 36 -10.78 -3.20 -0.54
N LEU A 37 -11.65 -2.85 -1.50
CA LEU A 37 -12.54 -1.71 -1.33
C LEU A 37 -13.54 -1.90 -0.17
N LYS A 38 -14.02 -3.13 0.07
CA LYS A 38 -14.95 -3.39 1.17
C LYS A 38 -14.26 -3.32 2.52
N GLU A 39 -13.02 -3.78 2.61
CA GLU A 39 -12.22 -3.66 3.83
C GLU A 39 -11.91 -2.20 4.15
N ILE A 40 -11.55 -1.40 3.13
CA ILE A 40 -11.35 0.05 3.28
C ILE A 40 -12.67 0.72 3.71
N GLU A 41 -13.80 0.39 3.08
CA GLU A 41 -15.11 0.94 3.46
C GLU A 41 -15.45 0.61 4.93
N ASN A 42 -15.19 -0.61 5.36
CA ASN A 42 -15.40 -1.02 6.74
C ASN A 42 -14.48 -0.25 7.71
N LEU A 43 -13.19 -0.09 7.37
CA LEU A 43 -12.25 0.71 8.14
C LEU A 43 -12.72 2.17 8.25
N THR A 44 -13.17 2.76 7.15
CA THR A 44 -13.71 4.14 7.14
C THR A 44 -14.87 4.31 8.11
N ARG A 45 -15.81 3.35 8.15
CA ARG A 45 -16.92 3.40 9.11
C ARG A 45 -16.42 3.30 10.55
N GLN A 46 -15.48 2.40 10.84
CA GLN A 46 -14.92 2.26 12.17
C GLN A 46 -14.18 3.52 12.66
N ILE A 47 -13.42 4.16 11.77
CA ILE A 47 -12.73 5.42 12.07
C ILE A 47 -13.75 6.54 12.30
N SER A 48 -14.81 6.62 11.48
CA SER A 48 -15.89 7.58 11.68
C SER A 48 -16.55 7.40 13.06
N ASP A 49 -16.94 6.18 13.41
CA ASP A 49 -17.53 5.85 14.72
C ASP A 49 -16.58 6.18 15.87
N PHE A 50 -15.27 5.99 15.68
CA PHE A 50 -14.25 6.32 16.66
C PHE A 50 -14.16 7.84 16.89
N ILE A 51 -14.16 8.62 15.80
CA ILE A 51 -14.14 10.09 15.85
C ILE A 51 -15.39 10.61 16.58
N ASP A 52 -16.57 10.10 16.22
CA ASP A 52 -17.84 10.51 16.82
C ASP A 52 -17.88 10.23 18.33
N LYS A 53 -17.32 9.09 18.77
CA LYS A 53 -17.27 8.71 20.20
C LYS A 53 -16.28 9.55 21.00
N HIS A 54 -15.20 10.01 20.38
CA HIS A 54 -14.18 10.79 21.07
C HIS A 54 -14.49 12.29 21.11
N ASN A 55 -15.64 12.70 20.54
CA ASN A 55 -16.31 13.98 20.73
C ASN A 55 -15.31 15.14 20.93
N LEU A 56 -14.42 15.29 19.94
CA LEU A 56 -13.36 16.29 19.99
C LEU A 56 -14.03 17.65 19.93
N GLU A 57 -13.98 18.37 21.06
CA GLU A 57 -14.67 19.65 21.31
C GLU A 57 -14.29 20.79 20.35
N ASP A 58 -13.36 20.56 19.42
CA ASP A 58 -12.99 21.52 18.40
C ASP A 58 -13.95 21.44 17.21
N GLU A 59 -14.89 22.41 17.16
CA GLU A 59 -15.88 22.70 16.10
C GLU A 59 -15.29 22.97 14.69
N THR A 60 -14.23 22.26 14.27
CA THR A 60 -13.75 22.33 12.90
C THR A 60 -14.37 21.21 12.08
N SER A 61 -15.35 21.56 11.27
CA SER A 61 -15.86 20.67 10.23
C SER A 61 -14.73 20.22 9.31
N PHE A 62 -14.60 18.91 9.10
CA PHE A 62 -13.67 18.31 8.16
C PHE A 62 -14.31 17.10 7.47
N TYR A 63 -13.71 16.65 6.39
CA TYR A 63 -14.10 15.42 5.69
C TYR A 63 -13.09 14.31 6.00
N LEU A 64 -13.58 13.12 6.30
CA LEU A 64 -12.74 11.92 6.43
C LEU A 64 -12.47 11.34 5.02
N ASP A 65 -11.20 11.19 4.68
CA ASP A 65 -10.76 10.61 3.41
C ASP A 65 -9.79 9.45 3.71
N VAL A 66 -10.28 8.21 3.56
CA VAL A 66 -9.48 7.00 3.80
C VAL A 66 -9.05 6.43 2.46
N VAL A 67 -7.75 6.43 2.23
CA VAL A 67 -7.15 6.01 0.98
C VAL A 67 -6.13 4.90 1.22
N SER A 68 -6.09 3.92 0.32
CA SER A 68 -4.96 2.99 0.31
C SER A 68 -3.67 3.78 0.02
N VAL A 69 -2.54 3.34 0.56
CA VAL A 69 -1.20 3.87 0.21
C VAL A 69 -0.88 3.84 -1.29
N GLY A 70 -1.70 3.15 -2.10
CA GLY A 70 -1.55 3.05 -3.54
C GLY A 70 -0.51 2.02 -3.95
N THR A 71 -0.20 1.98 -5.24
CA THR A 71 0.95 1.22 -5.77
C THR A 71 2.18 2.09 -5.78
N ASP A 72 3.36 1.45 -5.79
CA ASP A 72 4.67 2.02 -5.49
C ASP A 72 5.03 2.09 -3.99
N ALA A 73 4.24 1.46 -3.12
CA ALA A 73 4.66 1.19 -1.75
C ALA A 73 5.89 0.26 -1.77
N ASP A 74 6.95 0.69 -1.09
CA ASP A 74 8.18 -0.07 -0.88
C ASP A 74 7.85 -1.34 -0.07
N ILE A 75 8.31 -2.49 -0.54
CA ILE A 75 8.12 -3.78 0.11
C ILE A 75 9.49 -4.23 0.60
N ASN A 76 9.61 -4.40 1.92
CA ASN A 76 10.81 -4.98 2.48
C ASN A 76 10.97 -6.44 2.01
N PHE A 77 12.19 -6.83 1.68
CA PHE A 77 12.50 -8.18 1.21
C PHE A 77 12.05 -9.27 2.21
N ASP A 78 12.11 -8.98 3.51
CA ASP A 78 11.69 -9.93 4.54
C ASP A 78 10.18 -10.22 4.49
N ASP A 79 9.38 -9.20 4.15
CA ASP A 79 7.92 -9.26 4.12
C ASP A 79 7.36 -9.90 2.84
N LEU A 80 8.20 -10.13 1.82
CA LEU A 80 7.80 -10.70 0.52
C LEU A 80 7.05 -12.02 0.61
N GLN A 81 7.22 -12.78 1.70
CA GLN A 81 6.48 -14.02 1.92
C GLN A 81 4.96 -13.78 1.94
N ASN A 82 4.52 -12.58 2.35
CA ASN A 82 3.11 -12.18 2.38
C ASN A 82 2.59 -11.69 1.03
N HIS A 83 3.48 -11.55 0.03
CA HIS A 83 3.18 -10.98 -1.29
C HIS A 83 3.26 -12.03 -2.41
N ILE A 84 3.21 -13.32 -2.08
CA ILE A 84 3.21 -14.40 -3.09
C ILE A 84 1.97 -14.28 -3.99
N ASN A 85 2.18 -14.48 -5.28
CA ASN A 85 1.23 -14.26 -6.39
C ASN A 85 0.83 -12.80 -6.64
N GLU A 86 1.40 -11.83 -5.92
CA GLU A 86 1.23 -10.42 -6.26
C GLU A 86 2.11 -10.03 -7.44
N TYR A 87 1.66 -9.04 -8.21
CA TYR A 87 2.46 -8.44 -9.26
C TYR A 87 3.32 -7.33 -8.64
N ILE A 88 4.63 -7.43 -8.81
CA ILE A 88 5.59 -6.54 -8.16
C ILE A 88 6.58 -5.96 -9.18
N GLN A 89 7.19 -4.86 -8.78
CA GLN A 89 8.30 -4.23 -9.48
C GLN A 89 9.57 -4.39 -8.68
N VAL A 90 10.61 -4.93 -9.31
CA VAL A 90 11.91 -5.15 -8.69
C VAL A 90 12.94 -4.32 -9.44
N TRP A 91 13.48 -3.30 -8.77
CA TRP A 91 14.56 -2.46 -9.29
C TRP A 91 15.89 -3.17 -9.11
N LEU A 92 16.67 -3.23 -10.19
CA LEU A 92 18.04 -3.77 -10.22
C LEU A 92 19.08 -2.65 -10.23
N SER A 93 18.69 -1.49 -10.74
CA SER A 93 19.42 -0.22 -10.67
C SER A 93 18.43 0.94 -10.83
N LYS A 94 18.89 2.19 -10.68
CA LYS A 94 18.08 3.41 -10.92
C LYS A 94 17.33 3.45 -12.27
N GLU A 95 17.84 2.79 -13.32
CA GLU A 95 17.23 2.79 -14.66
C GLU A 95 16.71 1.41 -15.11
N ASP A 96 16.96 0.36 -14.33
CA ASP A 96 16.65 -1.02 -14.72
C ASP A 96 15.74 -1.68 -13.69
N PHE A 97 14.62 -2.23 -14.17
CA PHE A 97 13.64 -2.92 -13.33
C PHE A 97 12.95 -4.05 -14.07
N VAL A 98 12.44 -4.99 -13.28
CA VAL A 98 11.70 -6.16 -13.75
C VAL A 98 10.29 -6.13 -13.16
N LEU A 99 9.29 -6.35 -14.00
CA LEU A 99 7.90 -6.51 -13.61
C LEU A 99 7.49 -7.98 -13.75
N GLY A 100 6.90 -8.54 -12.70
CA GLY A 100 6.45 -9.93 -12.72
C GLY A 100 5.59 -10.31 -11.54
N TYR A 101 4.98 -11.49 -11.61
CA TYR A 101 4.31 -12.10 -10.46
C TYR A 101 5.34 -12.77 -9.56
N LEU A 102 5.35 -12.43 -8.27
CA LEU A 102 6.18 -13.13 -7.30
C LEU A 102 5.66 -14.56 -7.11
N LEU A 103 6.44 -15.55 -7.52
CA LEU A 103 6.06 -16.96 -7.38
C LEU A 103 6.57 -17.58 -6.08
N ASP A 104 7.76 -17.18 -5.65
CA ASP A 104 8.43 -17.75 -4.49
C ASP A 104 9.45 -16.77 -3.89
N LYS A 105 9.61 -16.84 -2.58
CA LYS A 105 10.69 -16.19 -1.83
C LYS A 105 11.39 -17.25 -0.98
N SER A 106 12.69 -17.37 -1.21
CA SER A 106 13.61 -18.14 -0.38
C SER A 106 14.61 -17.19 0.28
N LYS A 107 15.50 -17.70 1.14
CA LYS A 107 16.32 -16.90 2.06
C LYS A 107 16.95 -15.64 1.42
N ASP A 108 17.63 -15.80 0.28
CA ASP A 108 18.31 -14.70 -0.43
C ASP A 108 17.92 -14.63 -1.91
N ILE A 109 16.83 -15.30 -2.31
CA ILE A 109 16.40 -15.37 -3.71
C ILE A 109 14.89 -15.21 -3.83
N ILE A 110 14.46 -14.61 -4.93
CA ILE A 110 13.06 -14.55 -5.35
C ILE A 110 12.91 -15.14 -6.75
N THR A 111 11.76 -15.73 -7.01
CA THR A 111 11.39 -16.22 -8.34
C THR A 111 10.21 -15.41 -8.86
N LEU A 112 10.38 -14.77 -10.01
CA LEU A 112 9.34 -14.01 -10.69
C LEU A 112 8.83 -14.74 -11.94
N GLU A 113 7.53 -14.75 -12.18
CA GLU A 113 6.97 -14.99 -13.52
C GLU A 113 6.90 -13.68 -14.29
N ILE A 114 7.70 -13.58 -15.35
CA ILE A 114 7.73 -12.44 -16.24
C ILE A 114 7.16 -12.80 -17.61
N ASN A 115 6.66 -11.80 -18.33
CA ASN A 115 6.20 -11.98 -19.70
C ASN A 115 7.17 -11.29 -20.67
N ILE A 116 7.90 -12.10 -21.43
CA ILE A 116 8.79 -11.60 -22.49
C ILE A 116 8.16 -11.96 -23.83
N LYS A 117 7.74 -10.95 -24.59
CA LYS A 117 7.19 -11.10 -25.95
C LYS A 117 6.04 -12.14 -26.01
N GLY A 118 5.15 -12.11 -25.04
CA GLY A 118 4.00 -13.03 -24.94
C GLY A 118 4.31 -14.38 -24.31
N ARG A 119 5.57 -14.68 -23.99
CA ARG A 119 5.98 -15.94 -23.35
C ARG A 119 6.24 -15.71 -21.87
N LYS A 120 5.56 -16.50 -21.04
CA LYS A 120 5.83 -16.58 -19.60
C LYS A 120 7.18 -17.25 -19.38
N LYS A 121 8.05 -16.62 -18.61
CA LYS A 121 9.34 -17.16 -18.17
C LYS A 121 9.50 -16.97 -16.67
N LYS A 122 10.20 -17.89 -16.02
CA LYS A 122 10.66 -17.71 -14.66
C LYS A 122 12.00 -17.00 -14.68
N GLN A 123 12.13 -15.94 -13.88
CA GLN A 123 13.39 -15.24 -13.63
C GLN A 123 13.70 -15.35 -12.15
N ILE A 124 14.92 -15.76 -11.83
CA ILE A 124 15.41 -15.84 -10.45
C ILE A 124 16.32 -14.63 -10.22
N LEU A 125 16.09 -13.93 -9.12
CA LEU A 125 16.91 -12.79 -8.69
C LEU A 125 17.42 -13.06 -7.28
N THR A 126 18.69 -12.74 -7.05
CA THR A 126 19.29 -12.78 -5.71
C THR A 126 19.12 -11.44 -5.01
N LEU A 127 19.06 -11.43 -3.68
CA LEU A 127 18.93 -10.21 -2.87
C LEU A 127 19.99 -9.16 -3.22
N GLN A 128 21.22 -9.60 -3.53
CA GLN A 128 22.34 -8.73 -3.90
C GLN A 128 22.11 -7.94 -5.20
N GLN A 129 21.23 -8.44 -6.08
CA GLN A 129 20.88 -7.78 -7.35
C GLN A 129 19.71 -6.82 -7.21
N ILE A 130 19.05 -6.79 -6.04
CA ILE A 130 17.82 -6.06 -5.83
C ILE A 130 18.16 -4.76 -5.09
N GLU A 131 17.91 -3.63 -5.73
CA GLU A 131 18.03 -2.31 -5.11
C GLU A 131 16.78 -1.98 -4.29
N LYS A 132 15.60 -2.28 -4.85
CA LYS A 132 14.30 -1.93 -4.24
C LYS A 132 13.17 -2.79 -4.81
N ILE A 133 12.14 -3.04 -4.01
CA ILE A 133 10.94 -3.76 -4.43
C ILE A 133 9.71 -2.92 -4.13
N ASN A 134 8.83 -2.77 -5.12
CA ASN A 134 7.59 -2.04 -4.98
C ASN A 134 6.39 -2.94 -5.32
N SER A 135 5.27 -2.67 -4.66
CA SER A 135 3.96 -3.16 -5.10
C SER A 135 3.58 -2.55 -6.47
N TYR A 136 3.01 -3.35 -7.37
CA TYR A 136 2.62 -2.87 -8.71
C TYR A 136 1.26 -3.42 -9.16
N ILE A 137 0.31 -2.54 -9.51
CA ILE A 137 -0.96 -2.97 -10.10
C ILE A 137 -0.83 -3.03 -11.62
N LYS A 138 -0.97 -4.24 -12.16
CA LYS A 138 -1.09 -4.44 -13.61
C LYS A 138 -2.47 -4.01 -14.09
N ILE A 139 -2.58 -2.78 -14.58
CA ILE A 139 -3.82 -2.27 -15.18
C ILE A 139 -4.13 -3.07 -16.46
N LYS A 140 -5.13 -3.94 -16.42
CA LYS A 140 -5.67 -4.57 -17.62
C LYS A 140 -6.59 -3.56 -18.31
N LYS A 141 -6.18 -3.06 -19.48
CA LYS A 141 -7.13 -2.36 -20.37
C LYS A 141 -8.14 -3.40 -20.87
N ASN A 142 -9.37 -3.34 -20.36
CA ASN A 142 -10.49 -4.01 -21.02
C ASN A 142 -10.63 -3.38 -22.40
N LYS A 143 -10.58 -4.21 -23.44
CA LYS A 143 -10.94 -3.83 -24.81
C LYS A 143 -12.43 -4.00 -24.99
#